data_AF-A0A2R2MQW7-F1
#
_entry.id   AF-A0A2R2MQW7-F1
#
_cell.length_a   1.000
_cell.length_b   1.000
_cell.length_c   1.000
_cell.angle_alpha   90.00
_cell.angle_beta   90.00
_cell.angle_gamma   90.00
#
_symmetry.space_group_name_H-M   'P 1'
#
loop_
_entity.id
_entity.type
_entity.pdbx_description
1 polymer ?
#
loop_
_entity_poly.entity_id
_entity_poly.type
_entity_poly.pdbx_seq_one_letter_code
_entity_poly.pdbx_strand_id
1 'polypeptide(L)'
;MTSPISYVKINKAQVEDLVRKNTAVQSRLSNVENSVSTINQIQNTLNTLSTQITALSSRVANLESNSGSPSPSDCCNTVPDRVSTLETQVQQLQRLLTRNECASNPCQNGGTCVDLYNGYTCRCPSAWQGTRCNEDVNECATLAGTDMGCQNGATCTNTIGSFRCTCTANYRGIRCTETHQDCTGASAQELCGHGTCVNVPRTNPNLVGH
;
A
#
# COMPACT_ATOMS: atom_id res chain seq x y z
N MET A 1 41.82 -35.64 99.65
CA MET A 1 43.20 -35.20 99.37
C MET A 1 43.18 -34.49 98.02
N THR A 2 43.10 -33.15 98.03
CA THR A 2 43.21 -32.34 96.81
C THR A 2 44.68 -32.21 96.46
N SER A 3 45.07 -32.58 95.23
CA SER A 3 46.45 -32.39 94.76
C SER A 3 46.78 -30.89 94.73
N PRO A 4 47.96 -30.46 95.19
CA PRO A 4 48.33 -29.06 95.18
C PRO A 4 48.49 -28.57 93.74
N ILE A 5 47.78 -27.50 93.40
CA ILE A 5 47.97 -26.77 92.15
C ILE A 5 49.37 -26.13 92.20
N SER A 6 50.22 -26.49 91.25
CA SER A 6 51.56 -25.91 91.11
C SER A 6 51.47 -24.65 90.24
N TYR A 7 51.76 -23.48 90.83
CA TYR A 7 51.76 -22.21 90.13
C TYR A 7 53.18 -21.87 89.65
N VAL A 8 53.34 -21.57 88.36
CA VAL A 8 54.63 -21.11 87.80
C VAL A 8 54.71 -19.58 87.93
N LYS A 9 55.77 -19.07 88.58
CA LYS A 9 56.00 -17.63 88.77
C LYS A 9 56.66 -17.05 87.53
N ILE A 10 55.91 -16.30 86.72
CA ILE A 10 56.41 -15.61 85.52
C ILE A 10 56.84 -14.19 85.90
N ASN A 11 58.04 -13.78 85.47
CA ASN A 11 58.55 -12.42 85.70
C ASN A 11 58.24 -11.47 84.52
N LYS A 12 58.34 -10.15 84.75
CA LYS A 12 57.98 -9.11 83.76
C LYS A 12 58.70 -9.27 82.42
N ALA A 13 59.99 -9.62 82.44
CA ALA A 13 60.80 -9.79 81.23
C ALA A 13 60.32 -10.99 80.37
N GLN A 14 59.86 -12.07 81.00
CA GLN A 14 59.28 -13.22 80.29
C GLN A 14 57.95 -12.87 79.62
N VAL A 15 57.12 -12.02 80.25
CA VAL A 15 55.86 -11.53 79.65
C VAL A 15 56.15 -10.63 78.45
N GLU A 16 57.09 -9.70 78.56
CA GLU A 16 57.49 -8.81 77.47
C GLU A 16 58.06 -9.60 76.27
N ASP A 17 58.83 -10.67 76.52
CA ASP A 17 59.32 -11.54 75.46
C ASP A 17 58.21 -12.29 74.72
N LEU A 18 57.23 -12.83 75.47
CA LEU A 18 56.05 -13.48 74.89
C LEU A 18 55.21 -12.49 74.07
N VAL A 19 55.04 -11.25 74.54
CA VAL A 19 54.34 -10.20 73.78
C VAL A 19 55.08 -9.91 72.47
N ARG A 20 56.41 -9.74 72.48
CA ARG A 20 57.19 -9.52 71.25
C ARG A 20 57.05 -10.67 70.27
N LYS A 21 57.13 -11.92 70.74
CA LYS A 21 56.92 -13.12 69.91
C LYS A 21 55.51 -13.16 69.34
N ASN A 22 54.50 -12.84 70.14
CA ASN A 22 53.10 -12.79 69.70
C ASN A 22 52.91 -11.71 68.62
N THR A 23 53.46 -10.51 68.80
CA THR A 23 53.44 -9.46 67.76
C THR A 23 54.12 -9.92 66.47
N ALA A 24 55.27 -10.60 66.55
CA ALA A 24 55.94 -11.15 65.37
C ALA A 24 55.10 -12.22 64.65
N VAL A 25 54.39 -13.07 65.41
CA VAL A 25 53.44 -14.06 64.85
C VAL A 25 52.27 -13.37 64.17
N GLN A 26 51.70 -12.33 64.76
CA GLN A 26 50.60 -11.54 64.16
C GLN A 26 51.02 -10.89 62.84
N SER A 27 52.23 -10.32 62.77
CA SER A 27 52.76 -9.77 61.51
C SER A 27 52.91 -10.85 60.44
N ARG A 28 53.35 -12.06 60.82
CA ARG A 28 53.43 -13.20 59.89
C ARG A 28 52.06 -13.68 59.43
N LEU A 29 51.07 -13.69 60.33
CA LEU A 29 49.69 -14.05 60.02
C LEU A 29 49.10 -13.08 58.99
N SER A 30 49.28 -11.77 59.17
CA SER A 30 48.85 -10.76 58.20
C SER A 30 49.47 -10.96 56.81
N ASN A 31 50.76 -11.32 56.74
CA ASN A 31 51.41 -11.65 55.47
C ASN A 31 50.80 -12.89 54.80
N VAL A 32 50.42 -13.90 55.58
CA VAL A 32 49.73 -15.10 55.08
C VAL A 32 48.33 -14.75 54.58
N GLU A 33 47.57 -13.93 55.31
CA GLU A 33 46.24 -13.47 54.89
C GLU A 33 46.29 -12.69 53.57
N ASN A 34 47.28 -11.81 53.41
CA ASN A 34 47.52 -11.10 52.15
C ASN A 34 47.83 -12.08 51.01
N SER A 35 48.65 -13.10 51.27
CA SER A 35 48.98 -14.14 50.29
C SER A 35 47.74 -14.95 49.88
N VAL A 36 46.88 -15.30 50.84
CA VAL A 36 45.60 -15.99 50.58
C VAL A 36 44.66 -15.12 49.72
N SER A 37 44.60 -13.82 49.99
CA SER A 37 43.84 -12.88 49.18
C SER A 37 44.31 -12.87 47.72
N THR A 38 45.64 -12.85 47.49
CA THR A 38 46.22 -12.95 46.15
C THR A 38 45.88 -14.28 45.47
N ILE A 39 45.92 -15.40 46.19
CA ILE A 39 45.53 -16.71 45.65
C ILE A 39 44.07 -16.70 45.19
N ASN A 40 43.17 -16.12 45.98
CA ASN A 40 41.75 -16.02 45.60
C ASN A 40 41.55 -15.15 44.34
N GLN A 41 42.32 -14.08 44.19
CA GLN A 41 42.30 -13.26 42.96
C GLN A 41 42.76 -14.07 41.75
N ILE A 42 43.86 -14.83 41.87
CA ILE A 42 44.36 -15.71 40.80
C ILE A 42 43.30 -16.75 40.41
N GLN A 43 42.63 -17.35 41.40
CA GLN A 43 41.56 -18.33 41.14
C GLN A 43 40.41 -17.72 40.34
N ASN A 44 40.01 -16.48 40.66
CA ASN A 44 38.96 -15.78 39.91
C ASN A 44 39.37 -15.47 38.48
N THR A 45 40.64 -15.09 38.25
CA THR A 45 41.18 -14.89 36.91
C THR A 45 41.18 -16.20 36.12
N LEU A 46 41.59 -17.31 36.73
CA LEU A 46 41.58 -18.63 36.09
C LEU A 46 40.16 -19.07 35.70
N ASN A 47 39.17 -18.85 36.56
CA ASN A 47 37.76 -19.15 36.26
C ASN A 47 37.26 -18.31 35.06
N THR A 48 37.65 -17.03 34.99
CA THR A 48 37.30 -16.14 33.88
C THR A 48 37.93 -16.62 32.57
N LEU A 49 39.22 -16.96 32.60
CA LEU A 49 39.94 -17.47 31.43
C LEU A 49 39.35 -18.80 30.95
N SER A 50 38.98 -19.71 31.86
CA SER A 50 38.32 -20.97 31.50
C SER A 50 36.99 -20.74 30.76
N THR A 51 36.20 -19.77 31.21
CA THR A 51 34.94 -19.38 30.55
C THR A 51 35.21 -18.80 29.17
N GLN A 52 36.21 -17.94 29.04
CA GLN A 52 36.60 -17.35 27.75
C GLN A 52 37.11 -18.42 26.77
N ILE A 53 37.93 -19.37 27.23
CA ILE A 53 38.39 -20.50 26.43
C ILE A 53 37.20 -21.33 25.95
N THR A 54 36.25 -21.64 26.83
CA THR A 54 35.05 -22.41 26.45
C THR A 54 34.23 -21.68 25.39
N ALA A 55 34.03 -20.37 25.54
CA ALA A 55 33.32 -19.55 24.55
C ALA A 55 34.07 -19.48 23.21
N LEU A 56 35.40 -19.37 23.24
CA LEU A 56 36.23 -19.41 22.04
C LEU A 56 36.17 -20.78 21.37
N SER A 57 36.20 -21.88 22.13
CA SER A 57 36.04 -23.23 21.61
C SER A 57 34.68 -23.42 20.93
N SER A 58 33.59 -22.90 21.50
CA SER A 58 32.28 -22.91 20.83
C SER A 58 32.28 -22.06 19.55
N ARG A 59 32.97 -20.91 19.54
CA ARG A 59 33.13 -20.08 18.34
C ARG A 59 33.94 -20.79 17.26
N VAL A 60 35.02 -21.49 17.63
CA VAL A 60 35.86 -22.29 16.73
C VAL A 60 35.04 -23.46 16.18
N ALA A 61 34.30 -24.19 17.01
CA ALA A 61 33.40 -25.25 16.55
C ALA A 61 32.32 -24.73 15.58
N ASN A 62 31.81 -23.52 15.79
CA ASN A 62 30.90 -22.85 14.85
C ASN A 62 31.61 -22.41 13.56
N LEU A 63 32.89 -22.06 13.60
CA LEU A 63 33.68 -21.75 12.41
C LEU A 63 34.05 -23.03 11.65
N GLU A 64 34.28 -24.14 12.36
CA GLU A 64 34.53 -25.46 11.79
C GLU A 64 33.25 -26.08 11.22
N SER A 65 32.07 -25.86 11.81
CA SER A 65 30.79 -26.24 11.18
C SER A 65 30.46 -25.35 9.98
N ASN A 66 30.86 -24.07 10.00
CA ASN A 66 30.89 -23.19 8.83
C ASN A 66 32.12 -23.41 7.91
N SER A 67 32.93 -24.43 8.20
CA SER A 67 34.01 -24.93 7.32
C SER A 67 33.59 -26.16 6.52
N GLY A 68 32.33 -26.59 6.67
CA GLY A 68 31.60 -26.95 5.46
C GLY A 68 31.70 -25.73 4.58
N SER A 69 32.52 -25.80 3.52
CA SER A 69 32.39 -24.85 2.42
C SER A 69 30.89 -24.68 2.21
N PRO A 70 30.30 -23.46 2.14
CA PRO A 70 29.03 -23.40 1.44
C PRO A 70 29.37 -24.13 0.14
N SER A 71 28.63 -25.21 -0.19
CA SER A 71 28.76 -25.78 -1.53
C SER A 71 28.80 -24.57 -2.47
N PRO A 72 29.71 -24.51 -3.48
CA PRO A 72 29.85 -23.33 -4.33
C PRO A 72 28.49 -22.76 -4.79
N SER A 73 27.45 -23.60 -4.83
CA SER A 73 26.04 -23.22 -4.85
C SER A 73 25.62 -22.12 -3.84
N ASP A 74 25.74 -22.20 -2.51
CA ASP A 74 25.02 -21.26 -1.63
C ASP A 74 25.56 -19.81 -1.62
N CYS A 75 26.86 -19.60 -1.82
CA CYS A 75 27.39 -18.24 -1.99
C CYS A 75 27.20 -17.74 -3.43
N CYS A 76 27.36 -18.63 -4.43
CA CYS A 76 27.14 -18.28 -5.83
C CYS A 76 25.67 -18.32 -6.25
N ASN A 77 24.71 -18.71 -5.42
CA ASN A 77 23.27 -18.68 -5.73
C ASN A 77 22.64 -17.35 -5.32
N THR A 78 23.19 -16.62 -4.34
CA THR A 78 22.57 -15.35 -3.92
C THR A 78 22.54 -14.28 -5.03
N VAL A 79 23.53 -14.24 -5.93
CA VAL A 79 23.54 -13.31 -7.06
C VAL A 79 22.63 -13.81 -8.20
N PRO A 80 22.76 -15.05 -8.71
CA PRO A 80 21.83 -15.64 -9.67
C PRO A 80 20.38 -15.70 -9.21
N ASP A 81 20.08 -15.93 -7.93
CA ASP A 81 18.72 -15.94 -7.38
C ASP A 81 18.14 -14.53 -7.35
N ARG A 82 18.94 -13.53 -6.97
CA ARG A 82 18.54 -12.12 -7.05
C ARG A 82 18.39 -11.67 -8.50
N VAL A 83 19.26 -12.12 -9.41
CA VAL A 83 19.15 -11.87 -10.85
C VAL A 83 17.88 -12.52 -11.40
N SER A 84 17.60 -13.78 -11.09
CA SER A 84 16.37 -14.49 -11.45
C SER A 84 15.12 -13.81 -10.89
N THR A 85 15.19 -13.32 -9.65
CA THR A 85 14.11 -12.53 -9.04
C THR A 85 13.92 -11.19 -9.76
N LEU A 86 15.00 -10.51 -10.12
CA LEU A 86 14.93 -9.27 -10.88
C LEU A 86 14.45 -9.51 -12.32
N GLU A 87 14.87 -10.61 -12.96
CA GLU A 87 14.42 -11.02 -14.28
C GLU A 87 12.93 -11.31 -14.28
N THR A 88 12.42 -12.02 -13.28
CA THR A 88 10.98 -12.27 -13.14
C THR A 88 10.19 -10.99 -12.84
N GLN A 89 10.73 -10.08 -12.03
CA GLN A 89 10.13 -8.76 -11.80
C GLN A 89 10.12 -7.91 -13.08
N VAL A 90 11.21 -7.90 -13.84
CA VAL A 90 11.32 -7.20 -15.12
C VAL A 90 10.34 -7.79 -16.14
N GLN A 91 10.23 -9.11 -16.23
CA GLN A 91 9.25 -9.77 -17.10
C GLN A 91 7.81 -9.45 -16.68
N GLN A 92 7.53 -9.38 -15.38
CA GLN A 92 6.21 -9.00 -14.87
C GLN A 92 5.90 -7.54 -15.20
N LEU A 93 6.85 -6.62 -15.04
CA LEU A 93 6.68 -5.22 -15.43
C LEU A 93 6.53 -5.05 -16.94
N GLN A 94 7.27 -5.82 -17.74
CA GLN A 94 7.09 -5.85 -19.19
C GLN A 94 5.68 -6.27 -19.59
N ARG A 95 5.08 -7.26 -18.89
CA ARG A 95 3.68 -7.61 -19.14
C ARG A 95 2.72 -6.44 -18.92
N LEU A 96 2.98 -5.55 -17.97
CA LEU A 96 2.13 -4.37 -17.73
C LEU A 96 2.27 -3.28 -18.80
N LEU A 97 3.39 -3.28 -19.53
CA LEU A 97 3.71 -2.30 -20.57
C LEU A 97 3.35 -2.78 -21.98
N THR A 98 3.30 -4.10 -22.20
CA THR A 98 3.07 -4.69 -23.54
C THR A 98 1.74 -5.41 -23.67
N ARG A 99 1.02 -5.64 -22.56
CA ARG A 99 -0.34 -6.16 -22.63
C ARG A 99 -1.23 -5.07 -23.20
N ASN A 100 -2.08 -5.49 -24.14
CA ASN A 100 -3.10 -4.63 -24.73
C ASN A 100 -4.46 -5.04 -24.16
N GLU A 101 -4.96 -4.28 -23.20
CA GLU A 101 -6.25 -4.49 -22.54
C GLU A 101 -7.42 -4.31 -23.51
N CYS A 102 -7.23 -3.55 -24.58
CA CYS A 102 -8.23 -3.34 -25.63
C CYS A 102 -8.43 -4.53 -26.56
N ALA A 103 -7.56 -5.55 -26.54
CA ALA A 103 -7.69 -6.74 -27.40
C ALA A 103 -9.02 -7.49 -27.22
N SER A 104 -9.64 -7.35 -26.04
CA SER A 104 -10.94 -7.95 -25.72
C SER A 104 -12.16 -7.11 -26.14
N ASN A 105 -11.95 -5.95 -26.76
CA ASN A 105 -12.98 -4.96 -27.10
C ASN A 105 -13.91 -4.65 -25.90
N PRO A 106 -13.37 -4.12 -24.78
CA PRO A 106 -14.14 -3.95 -23.56
C PRO A 106 -15.19 -2.83 -23.64
N CYS A 107 -15.01 -1.84 -24.52
CA CYS A 107 -15.91 -0.71 -24.70
C CYS A 107 -17.16 -1.07 -25.51
N GLN A 108 -18.32 -0.63 -25.05
CA GLN A 108 -19.62 -0.89 -25.67
C GLN A 108 -20.12 0.32 -26.47
N ASN A 109 -21.20 0.14 -27.21
CA ASN A 109 -21.95 1.20 -27.89
C ASN A 109 -21.11 2.14 -28.78
N GLY A 110 -20.10 1.61 -29.46
CA GLY A 110 -19.22 2.38 -30.33
C GLY A 110 -18.12 3.16 -29.60
N GLY A 111 -17.90 2.91 -28.31
CA GLY A 111 -16.78 3.47 -27.55
C GLY A 111 -15.43 3.07 -28.12
N THR A 112 -14.51 4.03 -28.20
CA THR A 112 -13.13 3.78 -28.64
C THR A 112 -12.28 3.37 -27.43
N CYS A 113 -11.72 2.17 -27.48
CA CYS A 113 -10.81 1.70 -26.44
C CYS A 113 -9.42 2.33 -26.61
N VAL A 114 -8.87 2.85 -25.52
CA VAL A 114 -7.51 3.36 -25.43
C VAL A 114 -6.76 2.54 -24.41
N ASP A 115 -5.72 1.88 -24.88
CA ASP A 115 -4.80 1.07 -24.08
C ASP A 115 -3.93 1.96 -23.19
N LEU A 116 -3.73 1.58 -21.93
CA LEU A 116 -2.98 2.34 -20.94
C LEU A 116 -2.02 1.41 -20.20
N TYR A 117 -1.14 1.98 -19.37
CA TYR A 117 -0.29 1.18 -18.49
C TYR A 117 -1.15 0.36 -17.51
N ASN A 118 -1.05 -0.98 -17.61
CA ASN A 118 -1.80 -1.92 -16.77
C ASN A 118 -3.33 -1.67 -16.76
N GLY A 119 -3.92 -1.29 -17.90
CA GLY A 119 -5.33 -0.92 -17.93
C GLY A 119 -5.80 -0.40 -19.28
N TYR A 120 -7.07 -0.01 -19.32
CA TYR A 120 -7.65 0.67 -20.48
C TYR A 120 -8.61 1.76 -20.02
N THR A 121 -8.93 2.67 -20.94
CA THR A 121 -10.05 3.60 -20.81
C THR A 121 -10.91 3.58 -22.06
N CYS A 122 -12.21 3.80 -21.91
CA CYS A 122 -13.14 3.92 -23.02
C CYS A 122 -13.49 5.39 -23.26
N ARG A 123 -13.24 5.87 -24.48
CA ARG A 123 -13.75 7.15 -24.95
C ARG A 123 -15.15 6.94 -25.51
N CYS A 124 -16.15 7.36 -24.75
CA CYS A 124 -17.55 7.16 -25.11
C CYS A 124 -18.05 8.18 -26.14
N PRO A 125 -18.95 7.78 -27.05
CA PRO A 125 -19.73 8.72 -27.85
C PRO A 125 -20.63 9.59 -26.96
N SER A 126 -21.12 10.71 -27.49
CA SER A 126 -21.90 11.71 -26.73
C SER A 126 -23.17 11.18 -26.06
N ALA A 127 -23.74 10.09 -26.56
CA ALA A 127 -24.96 9.48 -26.02
C ALA A 127 -24.71 8.39 -24.96
N TRP A 128 -23.45 8.07 -24.65
CA TRP A 128 -23.09 6.98 -23.72
C TRP A 128 -22.07 7.43 -22.69
N GLN A 129 -22.15 6.84 -21.51
CA GLN A 129 -21.28 7.11 -20.37
C GLN A 129 -20.93 5.81 -19.62
N GLY A 130 -20.19 5.97 -18.52
CA GLY A 130 -19.67 4.87 -17.72
C GLY A 130 -18.33 4.33 -18.23
N THR A 131 -17.63 3.58 -17.40
CA THR A 131 -16.26 3.10 -17.67
C THR A 131 -16.15 2.27 -18.95
N ARG A 132 -17.25 1.62 -19.37
CA ARG A 132 -17.32 0.80 -20.59
C ARG A 132 -18.28 1.36 -21.63
N CYS A 133 -18.75 2.60 -21.50
CA CYS A 133 -19.76 3.20 -22.38
C CYS A 133 -21.06 2.39 -22.45
N ASN A 134 -21.43 1.75 -21.33
CA ASN A 134 -22.58 0.85 -21.22
C ASN A 134 -23.79 1.51 -20.56
N GLU A 135 -23.68 2.77 -20.17
CA GLU A 135 -24.74 3.54 -19.53
C GLU A 135 -25.23 4.61 -20.49
N ASP A 136 -26.54 4.76 -20.59
CA ASP A 136 -27.20 5.77 -21.40
C ASP A 136 -27.04 7.16 -20.76
N VAL A 137 -26.73 8.17 -21.56
CA VAL A 137 -26.73 9.56 -21.08
C VAL A 137 -28.17 10.05 -21.07
N ASN A 138 -28.60 10.71 -19.97
CA ASN A 138 -29.90 11.36 -19.97
C ASN A 138 -29.80 12.76 -20.58
N GLU A 139 -29.98 12.89 -21.90
CA GLU A 139 -29.80 14.18 -22.57
C GLU A 139 -30.85 15.22 -22.15
N CYS A 140 -32.02 14.77 -21.68
CA CYS A 140 -33.01 15.68 -21.12
C CYS A 140 -32.52 16.37 -19.85
N ALA A 141 -31.73 15.68 -19.02
CA ALA A 141 -31.14 16.27 -17.83
C ALA A 141 -29.90 17.11 -18.17
N THR A 142 -29.04 16.65 -19.08
CA THR A 142 -27.76 17.31 -19.36
C THR A 142 -27.89 18.51 -20.31
N LEU A 143 -28.88 18.52 -21.21
CA LEU A 143 -29.10 19.60 -22.18
C LEU A 143 -30.24 20.56 -21.79
N ALA A 144 -30.91 20.33 -20.66
CA ALA A 144 -31.99 21.20 -20.17
C ALA A 144 -31.54 22.66 -20.08
N GLY A 145 -32.32 23.56 -20.68
CA GLY A 145 -32.05 25.01 -20.64
C GLY A 145 -30.85 25.47 -21.47
N THR A 146 -30.24 24.58 -22.26
CA THR A 146 -29.17 24.93 -23.19
C THR A 146 -29.69 25.09 -24.61
N ASP A 147 -28.92 25.79 -25.46
CA ASP A 147 -28.90 25.68 -26.92
C ASP A 147 -29.38 24.31 -27.40
N MET A 148 -28.60 23.29 -27.05
CA MET A 148 -28.67 21.95 -27.65
C MET A 148 -29.87 21.10 -27.19
N GLY A 149 -30.63 21.54 -26.18
CA GLY A 149 -31.81 20.83 -25.68
C GLY A 149 -33.11 21.14 -26.44
N CYS A 150 -34.23 20.64 -25.92
CA CYS A 150 -35.57 20.95 -26.42
C CYS A 150 -35.95 22.41 -26.15
N GLN A 151 -36.46 23.10 -27.18
CA GLN A 151 -36.74 24.53 -27.14
C GLN A 151 -38.25 24.84 -27.12
N ASN A 152 -38.60 26.11 -26.90
CA ASN A 152 -39.95 26.65 -27.05
C ASN A 152 -41.02 25.93 -26.20
N GLY A 153 -40.64 25.53 -24.98
CA GLY A 153 -41.53 24.85 -24.04
C GLY A 153 -41.83 23.39 -24.40
N ALA A 154 -41.06 22.79 -25.31
CA ALA A 154 -41.19 21.38 -25.66
C ALA A 154 -40.86 20.44 -24.49
N THR A 155 -41.58 19.32 -24.40
CA THR A 155 -41.33 18.27 -23.40
C THR A 155 -40.24 17.33 -23.88
N CYS A 156 -39.19 17.15 -23.08
CA CYS A 156 -38.11 16.21 -23.38
C CYS A 156 -38.41 14.81 -22.84
N THR A 157 -38.12 13.77 -23.62
CA THR A 157 -38.15 12.37 -23.19
C THR A 157 -36.82 11.70 -23.54
N ASN A 158 -36.14 11.15 -22.54
CA ASN A 158 -34.90 10.43 -22.72
C ASN A 158 -35.14 9.09 -23.41
N THR A 159 -34.27 8.70 -24.32
CA THR A 159 -34.33 7.42 -25.03
C THR A 159 -32.96 6.77 -25.05
N ILE A 160 -32.88 5.47 -25.31
CA ILE A 160 -31.57 4.81 -25.33
C ILE A 160 -30.75 5.32 -26.53
N GLY A 161 -29.60 5.91 -26.25
CA GLY A 161 -28.65 6.48 -27.19
C GLY A 161 -29.10 7.81 -27.81
N SER A 162 -30.15 8.46 -27.29
CA SER A 162 -30.67 9.72 -27.82
C SER A 162 -31.76 10.36 -26.94
N PHE A 163 -32.33 11.46 -27.38
CA PHE A 163 -33.53 12.04 -26.77
C PHE A 163 -34.55 12.47 -27.82
N ARG A 164 -35.79 12.64 -27.36
CA ARG A 164 -36.90 13.10 -28.18
C ARG A 164 -37.58 14.30 -27.56
N CYS A 165 -37.75 15.35 -28.35
CA CYS A 165 -38.59 16.49 -28.00
C CYS A 165 -40.00 16.30 -28.54
N THR A 166 -40.99 16.52 -27.70
CA THR A 166 -42.39 16.67 -28.10
C THR A 166 -42.70 18.15 -28.19
N CYS A 167 -42.80 18.66 -29.41
CA CYS A 167 -42.96 20.09 -29.67
C CYS A 167 -44.34 20.62 -29.25
N THR A 168 -44.36 21.85 -28.77
CA THR A 168 -45.58 22.64 -28.57
C THR A 168 -46.14 23.13 -29.91
N ALA A 169 -47.37 23.63 -29.91
CA ALA A 169 -48.02 24.09 -31.13
C ALA A 169 -47.17 25.14 -31.88
N ASN A 170 -47.13 25.04 -33.21
CA ASN A 170 -46.36 25.90 -34.12
C ASN A 170 -44.83 25.71 -34.12
N TYR A 171 -44.28 24.68 -33.48
CA TYR A 171 -42.84 24.36 -33.53
C TYR A 171 -42.57 22.96 -34.09
N ARG A 172 -41.44 22.80 -34.78
CA ARG A 172 -40.99 21.52 -35.38
C ARG A 172 -39.47 21.33 -35.33
N GLY A 173 -39.02 20.18 -35.83
CA GLY A 173 -37.62 19.77 -35.85
C GLY A 173 -37.21 19.02 -34.58
N ILE A 174 -36.04 18.38 -34.61
CA ILE A 174 -35.56 17.50 -33.53
C ILE A 174 -35.44 18.21 -32.16
N ARG A 175 -35.23 19.53 -32.18
CA ARG A 175 -35.11 20.39 -30.99
C ARG A 175 -36.26 21.39 -30.83
N CYS A 176 -37.29 21.32 -31.68
CA CYS A 176 -38.42 22.25 -31.66
C CYS A 176 -38.03 23.74 -31.83
N THR A 177 -36.95 24.02 -32.57
CA THR A 177 -36.44 25.38 -32.83
C THR A 177 -37.09 26.06 -34.03
N GLU A 178 -37.61 25.28 -34.97
CA GLU A 178 -38.19 25.81 -36.20
C GLU A 178 -39.66 26.16 -35.99
N THR A 179 -40.09 27.33 -36.47
CA THR A 179 -41.50 27.69 -36.48
C THR A 179 -42.21 27.02 -37.66
N HIS A 180 -43.41 26.53 -37.42
CA HIS A 180 -44.28 25.97 -38.44
C HIS A 180 -45.62 26.70 -38.44
N GLN A 181 -45.87 27.46 -39.50
CA GLN A 181 -47.09 28.25 -39.61
C GLN A 181 -48.21 27.55 -40.40
N ASP A 182 -47.97 26.47 -41.15
CA ASP A 182 -49.03 25.95 -42.04
C ASP A 182 -49.00 24.44 -42.29
N CYS A 183 -49.99 23.73 -41.75
CA CYS A 183 -50.19 22.28 -41.95
C CYS A 183 -51.03 21.95 -43.20
N THR A 184 -51.37 22.93 -44.04
CA THR A 184 -52.33 22.75 -45.15
C THR A 184 -51.84 21.92 -46.35
N GLY A 185 -50.57 21.50 -46.37
CA GLY A 185 -49.99 20.77 -47.52
C GLY A 185 -49.04 19.62 -47.21
N ALA A 186 -49.03 19.07 -46.00
CA ALA A 186 -47.99 18.12 -45.57
C ALA A 186 -48.49 16.68 -45.45
N SER A 187 -47.85 15.73 -46.14
CA SER A 187 -47.99 14.30 -45.88
C SER A 187 -47.39 13.96 -44.51
N ALA A 188 -48.05 13.06 -43.77
CA ALA A 188 -47.75 12.75 -42.36
C ALA A 188 -46.35 12.17 -42.07
N GLN A 189 -45.52 11.92 -43.09
CA GLN A 189 -44.17 11.38 -42.93
C GLN A 189 -43.04 12.41 -43.04
N GLU A 190 -43.24 13.56 -43.69
CA GLU A 190 -42.12 14.47 -44.04
C GLU A 190 -42.01 15.74 -43.19
N LEU A 191 -43.08 16.18 -42.50
CA LEU A 191 -43.03 17.45 -41.73
C LEU A 191 -43.03 17.31 -40.21
N CYS A 192 -43.52 16.21 -39.65
CA CYS A 192 -43.77 16.11 -38.21
C CYS A 192 -42.73 15.25 -37.46
N GLY A 193 -41.66 14.77 -38.11
CA GLY A 193 -40.54 14.05 -37.48
C GLY A 193 -40.96 13.12 -36.34
N HIS A 194 -41.46 11.92 -36.65
CA HIS A 194 -42.00 10.96 -35.68
C HIS A 194 -43.10 11.47 -34.70
N GLY A 195 -43.70 12.64 -34.90
CA GLY A 195 -44.84 13.16 -34.14
C GLY A 195 -46.12 13.31 -34.99
N THR A 196 -47.27 13.48 -34.33
CA THR A 196 -48.59 13.67 -34.98
C THR A 196 -48.97 15.16 -34.99
N CYS A 197 -49.20 15.74 -36.17
CA CYS A 197 -49.62 17.13 -36.31
C CYS A 197 -51.14 17.28 -36.12
N VAL A 198 -51.58 18.25 -35.31
CA VAL A 198 -53.00 18.62 -35.13
C VAL A 198 -53.25 20.04 -35.65
N ASN A 199 -54.31 20.22 -36.45
CA ASN A 199 -54.72 21.52 -36.98
C ASN A 199 -55.45 22.32 -35.89
N VAL A 200 -55.03 23.57 -35.67
CA VAL A 200 -55.81 24.56 -34.92
C VAL A 200 -56.32 25.65 -35.89
N PRO A 201 -57.60 26.06 -35.83
CA PRO A 201 -58.14 27.09 -36.70
C PRO A 201 -57.49 28.45 -36.43
N ARG A 202 -56.93 29.09 -37.47
CA ARG A 202 -56.51 30.51 -37.40
C ARG A 202 -57.75 31.40 -37.45
N THR A 203 -58.28 31.80 -36.30
CA THR A 203 -59.32 32.86 -36.22
C THR A 203 -58.95 34.02 -35.30
N ASN A 204 -57.67 34.22 -34.98
CA ASN A 204 -57.23 35.40 -34.22
C ASN A 204 -56.14 36.20 -34.97
N PRO A 205 -56.40 37.46 -35.38
CA PRO A 205 -55.42 38.32 -36.04
C PRO A 205 -54.23 38.75 -35.17
N ASN A 206 -54.20 38.44 -33.87
CA ASN A 206 -53.18 38.91 -32.94
C ASN A 206 -51.93 38.00 -32.80
N LEU A 207 -51.64 37.13 -33.78
CA LEU A 207 -50.44 36.28 -33.77
C LEU A 207 -49.48 36.57 -34.93
N VAL A 208 -49.43 37.83 -35.38
CA VAL A 208 -48.27 38.35 -36.10
C VAL A 208 -47.36 39.01 -35.06
N GLY A 209 -46.52 38.21 -34.42
CA GLY A 209 -45.36 38.71 -33.69
C GLY A 209 -44.31 39.17 -34.70
N HIS A 210 -43.83 40.40 -34.53
CA HIS A 210 -42.72 41.01 -35.24
C HIS A 210 -41.43 40.18 -35.17
#